data_AF-A0A3S4VZX3-F1
#
_entry.id   AF-A0A3S4VZX3-F1
#
_cell.length_a   1.000
_cell.length_b   1.000
_cell.length_c   1.000
_cell.angle_alpha   90.00
_cell.angle_beta   90.00
_cell.angle_gamma   90.00
#
_symmetry.space_group_name_H-M   'P 1'
#
loop_
_entity.id
_entity.type
_entity.pdbx_description
1 polymer ?
#
loop_
_entity_poly.entity_id
_entity_poly.type
_entity_poly.pdbx_seq_one_letter_code
_entity_poly.pdbx_strand_id
1 'polypeptide(L)'
;MALKRLFTFKVVSTLALAIGIFMANVMQPGHGMNLDPSQLDTKSVQKYISQTIEGKTIQVLVIAIITALIISLMRIEDKQAIQRVFEVVQNFVFKILQIIMYFSPIAAFSAMAVLIAQYGIGSLINLAYLLLVMLISCLVFIFGILGLICYFAKVNIFKFMRFISREVLIVFATSSSESALAPLMRKLEKAGLSKATVGLVLPTGYSFNLDCTNIYLAMSLIFLAQAFNVNLSLAHEISILIVL
;
A
#
# COMPACT_ATOMS: atom_id res chain seq x y z
N MET A 1 -15.36 -19.70 2.06
CA MET A 1 -13.87 -19.63 2.12
C MET A 1 -13.36 -18.21 1.83
N ALA A 2 -13.79 -17.55 0.74
CA ALA A 2 -13.37 -16.19 0.37
C ALA A 2 -13.67 -15.11 1.44
N LEU A 3 -14.88 -15.05 1.99
CA LEU A 3 -15.26 -14.02 2.98
C LEU A 3 -14.37 -14.03 4.23
N LYS A 4 -14.04 -15.23 4.74
CA LYS A 4 -13.11 -15.38 5.88
C LYS A 4 -11.73 -14.80 5.57
N ARG A 5 -11.25 -14.92 4.33
CA ARG A 5 -9.94 -14.41 3.90
C ARG A 5 -9.94 -12.89 3.74
N LEU A 6 -11.01 -12.32 3.16
CA LEU A 6 -11.19 -10.87 3.08
C LEU A 6 -11.23 -10.23 4.48
N PHE A 7 -11.93 -10.87 5.42
CA PHE A 7 -11.92 -10.40 6.81
C PHE A 7 -10.51 -10.45 7.41
N THR A 8 -9.76 -11.54 7.22
CA THR A 8 -8.35 -11.61 7.66
C THR A 8 -7.50 -10.50 7.05
N PHE A 9 -7.64 -10.23 5.74
CA PHE A 9 -6.90 -9.15 5.08
C PHE A 9 -7.23 -7.78 5.69
N LYS A 10 -8.51 -7.46 5.90
CA LYS A 10 -8.86 -6.18 6.52
C LYS A 10 -8.29 -6.04 7.93
N VAL A 11 -8.35 -7.10 8.75
CA VAL A 11 -7.76 -7.08 10.10
C VAL A 11 -6.25 -6.84 10.04
N VAL A 12 -5.53 -7.58 9.19
CA VAL A 12 -4.07 -7.49 9.07
C VAL A 12 -3.66 -6.11 8.52
N SER A 13 -4.38 -5.59 7.53
CA SER A 13 -4.17 -4.25 6.98
C SER A 13 -4.46 -3.13 7.98
N THR A 14 -5.48 -3.27 8.85
CA THR A 14 -5.72 -2.32 9.95
C THR A 14 -4.60 -2.37 11.00
N LEU A 15 -4.04 -3.54 11.29
CA LEU A 15 -2.85 -3.64 12.15
C LEU A 15 -1.62 -2.98 11.50
N ALA A 16 -1.49 -3.08 10.18
CA ALA A 16 -0.43 -2.41 9.42
C ALA A 16 -0.53 -0.88 9.53
N LEU A 17 -1.74 -0.32 9.36
CA LEU A 17 -2.00 1.11 9.60
C LEU A 17 -1.64 1.52 11.04
N ALA A 18 -2.09 0.75 12.03
CA ALA A 18 -1.85 1.03 13.44
C ALA A 18 -0.34 1.04 13.76
N ILE A 19 0.44 0.11 13.19
CA ILE A 19 1.90 0.11 13.33
C ILE A 19 2.53 1.32 12.65
N GLY A 20 2.05 1.71 11.46
CA GLY A 20 2.53 2.91 10.77
C GLY A 20 2.34 4.16 11.63
N ILE A 21 1.15 4.36 12.19
CA ILE A 21 0.86 5.48 13.11
C ILE A 21 1.72 5.41 14.36
N PHE A 22 1.75 4.24 15.01
CA PHE A 22 2.51 4.03 16.25
C PHE A 22 4.00 4.34 16.07
N MET A 23 4.62 3.78 15.03
CA MET A 23 6.04 3.97 14.75
C MET A 23 6.35 5.41 14.37
N ALA A 24 5.46 6.08 13.62
CA ALA A 24 5.63 7.50 13.28
C ALA A 24 5.55 8.41 14.52
N ASN A 25 4.69 8.10 15.49
CA ASN A 25 4.57 8.86 16.73
C ASN A 25 5.73 8.62 17.70
N VAL A 26 6.27 7.39 17.75
CA VAL A 26 7.41 7.05 18.60
C VAL A 26 8.72 7.58 18.03
N MET A 27 8.95 7.39 16.72
CA MET A 27 10.23 7.74 16.09
C MET A 27 10.26 9.17 15.54
N GLN A 28 9.10 9.81 15.40
CA GLN A 28 8.92 11.22 15.02
C GLN A 28 9.76 11.69 13.81
N PRO A 29 9.64 11.02 12.65
CA PRO A 29 10.51 11.29 11.52
C PRO A 29 10.34 12.68 10.89
N GLY A 30 9.21 13.36 11.12
CA GLY A 30 8.95 14.70 10.59
C GLY A 30 9.26 15.83 11.57
N HIS A 31 9.65 15.52 12.81
CA HIS A 31 9.87 16.54 13.83
C HIS A 31 11.08 17.42 13.49
N GLY A 32 10.95 18.74 13.72
CA GLY A 32 12.03 19.70 13.49
C GLY A 32 12.20 20.18 12.05
N MET A 33 11.37 19.74 11.09
CA MET A 33 11.38 20.29 9.73
C MET A 33 10.81 21.71 9.67
N ASN A 34 9.84 22.04 10.54
CA ASN A 34 9.22 23.37 10.66
C ASN A 34 8.88 24.01 9.30
N LEU A 35 8.28 23.22 8.41
CA LEU A 35 7.92 23.67 7.08
C LEU A 35 6.81 24.73 7.17
N ASP A 36 6.95 25.81 6.42
CA ASP A 36 5.96 26.89 6.39
C ASP A 36 4.76 26.49 5.51
N PRO A 37 3.53 26.39 6.06
CA PRO A 37 2.34 26.04 5.28
C PRO A 37 2.01 27.06 4.18
N SER A 38 2.49 28.30 4.29
CA SER A 38 2.22 29.37 3.31
C SER A 38 2.88 29.12 1.95
N GLN A 39 3.89 28.24 1.90
CA GLN A 39 4.59 27.86 0.66
C GLN A 39 3.90 26.69 -0.07
N LEU A 40 2.83 26.12 0.49
CA LEU A 40 2.06 25.05 -0.16
C LEU A 40 1.09 25.62 -1.20
N ASP A 41 1.08 25.04 -2.40
CA ASP A 41 0.02 25.29 -3.39
C ASP A 41 -1.28 24.58 -2.97
N THR A 42 -2.08 25.28 -2.18
CA THR A 42 -3.36 24.77 -1.66
C THR A 42 -4.39 24.48 -2.76
N LYS A 43 -4.23 25.03 -3.97
CA LYS A 43 -5.16 24.81 -5.09
C LYS A 43 -5.04 23.40 -5.67
N SER A 44 -3.83 22.86 -5.77
CA SER A 44 -3.63 21.50 -6.27
C SER A 44 -4.13 20.47 -5.26
N VAL A 45 -4.01 20.74 -3.94
CA VAL A 45 -4.57 19.88 -2.88
C VAL A 45 -6.10 19.96 -2.79
N GLN A 46 -6.69 21.15 -2.93
CA GLN A 46 -8.14 21.36 -2.87
C GLN A 46 -8.92 20.51 -3.89
N LYS A 47 -8.36 20.29 -5.08
CA LYS A 47 -8.98 19.45 -6.11
C LYS A 47 -9.14 17.99 -5.66
N TYR A 48 -8.18 17.46 -4.92
CA TYR A 48 -8.25 16.09 -4.39
C TYR A 48 -9.17 16.00 -3.17
N ILE A 49 -9.15 17.03 -2.32
CA ILE A 49 -10.07 17.15 -1.18
C ILE A 49 -11.52 17.22 -1.66
N SER A 50 -11.83 18.06 -2.66
CA SER A 50 -13.19 18.20 -3.18
C SER A 50 -13.68 16.91 -3.82
N GLN A 51 -12.85 16.21 -4.60
CA GLN A 51 -13.22 14.90 -5.16
C GLN A 51 -13.48 13.83 -4.09
N THR A 52 -12.76 13.89 -2.96
CA THR A 52 -12.92 12.97 -1.83
C THR A 52 -14.17 13.30 -1.01
N ILE A 53 -14.40 14.58 -0.71
CA ILE A 53 -15.57 15.07 0.05
C ILE A 53 -16.86 14.93 -0.75
N GLU A 54 -16.82 15.16 -2.07
CA GLU A 54 -17.94 14.92 -2.98
C GLU A 54 -18.26 13.42 -3.14
N GLY A 55 -17.49 12.54 -2.49
CA GLY A 55 -17.73 11.10 -2.45
C GLY A 55 -17.48 10.41 -3.80
N LYS A 56 -16.90 11.10 -4.79
CA LYS A 56 -16.75 10.58 -6.15
C LYS A 56 -15.94 9.29 -6.16
N THR A 57 -14.87 9.20 -5.36
CA THR A 57 -14.05 7.98 -5.27
C THR A 57 -14.82 6.81 -4.66
N ILE A 58 -15.55 7.04 -3.56
CA ILE A 58 -16.33 6.00 -2.87
C ILE A 58 -17.49 5.55 -3.76
N GLN A 59 -18.18 6.47 -4.43
CA GLN A 59 -19.26 6.17 -5.37
C GLN A 59 -18.78 5.31 -6.53
N VAL A 60 -17.64 5.67 -7.14
CA VAL A 60 -17.03 4.87 -8.21
C VAL A 60 -16.68 3.46 -7.70
N LEU A 61 -16.15 3.34 -6.47
CA LEU A 61 -15.82 2.06 -5.86
C LEU A 61 -17.07 1.20 -5.60
N VAL A 62 -18.15 1.79 -5.07
CA VAL A 62 -19.43 1.09 -4.85
C VAL A 62 -20.02 0.60 -6.17
N ILE A 63 -20.04 1.45 -7.20
CA ILE A 63 -20.50 1.08 -8.55
C ILE A 63 -19.63 -0.06 -9.11
N ALA A 64 -18.31 0.01 -8.95
CA ALA A 64 -17.39 -1.03 -9.41
C ALA A 64 -17.64 -2.39 -8.72
N ILE A 65 -17.88 -2.39 -7.40
CA ILE A 65 -18.19 -3.60 -6.63
C ILE A 65 -19.52 -4.20 -7.06
N ILE A 66 -20.57 -3.39 -7.18
CA ILE A 66 -21.89 -3.84 -7.65
C ILE A 66 -21.77 -4.42 -9.07
N THR A 67 -21.06 -3.74 -9.96
CA THR A 67 -20.80 -4.19 -11.33
C THR A 67 -20.07 -5.53 -11.34
N ALA A 68 -19.01 -5.69 -10.54
CA ALA A 68 -18.28 -6.94 -10.41
C ALA A 68 -19.16 -8.09 -9.87
N LEU A 69 -20.05 -7.78 -8.92
CA LEU A 69 -20.98 -8.76 -8.35
C LEU A 69 -22.01 -9.22 -9.38
N ILE A 70 -22.57 -8.31 -10.16
CA ILE A 70 -23.49 -8.62 -11.26
C ILE A 70 -22.80 -9.51 -12.30
N ILE A 71 -21.60 -9.13 -12.77
CA ILE A 71 -20.81 -9.93 -13.72
C ILE A 71 -20.51 -11.33 -13.17
N SER A 72 -20.28 -11.45 -11.86
CA SER A 72 -20.02 -12.75 -11.24
C SER A 72 -21.25 -13.68 -11.19
N LEU A 73 -22.47 -13.15 -11.33
CA LEU A 73 -23.73 -13.91 -11.36
C LEU A 73 -24.18 -14.26 -12.79
N MET A 74 -23.53 -13.70 -13.81
CA MET A 74 -23.84 -13.97 -15.22
C MET A 74 -23.32 -15.34 -15.68
N ARG A 75 -23.77 -15.78 -16.87
CA ARG A 75 -23.29 -17.01 -17.50
C ARG A 75 -21.79 -16.92 -17.79
N ILE A 76 -21.11 -18.06 -17.80
CA ILE A 76 -19.64 -18.15 -17.93
C ILE A 76 -19.15 -17.50 -19.22
N GLU A 77 -19.88 -17.67 -20.33
CA GLU A 77 -19.54 -17.11 -21.64
C GLU A 77 -19.56 -15.57 -21.63
N ASP A 78 -20.65 -14.97 -21.14
CA ASP A 78 -20.80 -13.51 -21.02
C ASP A 78 -19.75 -12.91 -20.08
N LYS A 79 -19.51 -13.58 -18.95
CA LYS A 79 -18.48 -13.19 -17.97
C LYS A 79 -17.10 -13.12 -18.60
N GLN A 80 -16.70 -14.13 -19.38
CA GLN A 80 -15.38 -14.16 -20.03
C GLN A 80 -15.24 -13.07 -21.10
N ALA A 81 -16.30 -12.80 -21.86
CA ALA A 81 -16.30 -11.73 -22.86
C ALA A 81 -16.09 -10.36 -22.21
N ILE A 82 -16.82 -10.07 -21.13
CA ILE A 82 -16.72 -8.81 -20.39
C ILE A 82 -15.35 -8.67 -19.72
N GLN A 83 -14.87 -9.72 -19.05
CA GLN A 83 -13.56 -9.72 -18.38
C GLN A 83 -12.42 -9.42 -19.36
N ARG A 84 -12.47 -9.97 -20.58
CA ARG A 84 -11.46 -9.70 -21.61
C ARG A 84 -11.39 -8.22 -21.99
N VAL A 85 -12.54 -7.54 -22.07
CA VAL A 85 -12.58 -6.09 -22.34
C VAL A 85 -11.90 -5.32 -21.20
N PHE A 86 -12.25 -5.63 -19.95
CA PHE A 86 -11.61 -5.00 -18.79
C PHE A 86 -10.10 -5.25 -18.74
N GLU A 87 -9.63 -6.46 -19.06
CA GLU A 87 -8.20 -6.78 -19.13
C GLU A 87 -7.47 -5.95 -20.20
N VAL A 88 -8.05 -5.78 -21.38
CA VAL A 88 -7.46 -4.95 -22.45
C VAL A 88 -7.36 -3.50 -22.02
N VAL A 89 -8.42 -2.95 -21.43
CA VAL A 89 -8.44 -1.57 -20.92
C VAL A 89 -7.44 -1.39 -19.78
N GLN A 90 -7.40 -2.31 -18.82
CA GLN A 90 -6.44 -2.30 -17.71
C GLN A 90 -5.00 -2.33 -18.23
N ASN A 91 -4.68 -3.20 -19.18
CA ASN A 91 -3.35 -3.29 -19.78
C ASN A 91 -2.96 -2.01 -20.52
N PHE A 92 -3.92 -1.36 -21.19
CA PHE A 92 -3.71 -0.07 -21.82
C PHE A 92 -3.40 1.03 -20.78
N VAL A 93 -4.18 1.10 -19.70
CA VAL A 93 -3.92 2.05 -18.59
C VAL A 93 -2.56 1.79 -17.94
N PHE A 94 -2.20 0.53 -17.68
CA PHE A 94 -0.88 0.19 -17.13
C PHE A 94 0.27 0.58 -18.06
N LYS A 95 0.12 0.45 -19.39
CA LYS A 95 1.13 0.94 -20.34
C LYS A 95 1.31 2.46 -20.26
N ILE A 96 0.23 3.20 -20.10
CA ILE A 96 0.30 4.66 -19.88
C ILE A 96 1.08 4.95 -18.59
N LEU A 97 0.75 4.26 -17.50
CA LEU A 97 1.47 4.42 -16.23
C LEU A 97 2.96 4.08 -16.36
N GLN A 98 3.33 3.04 -17.11
CA GLN A 98 4.72 2.70 -17.40
C GLN A 98 5.45 3.83 -18.14
N ILE A 99 4.82 4.45 -19.13
CA ILE A 99 5.38 5.62 -19.82
C ILE A 99 5.61 6.77 -18.84
N ILE A 100 4.63 7.07 -17.98
CA ILE A 100 4.75 8.12 -16.96
C ILE A 100 5.89 7.79 -15.98
N MET A 101 6.07 6.52 -15.60
CA MET A 101 7.15 6.10 -14.71
C MET A 101 8.55 6.37 -15.29
N TYR A 102 8.74 6.39 -16.61
CA TYR A 102 10.03 6.81 -17.21
C TYR A 102 10.38 8.27 -16.89
N PHE A 103 9.39 9.12 -16.66
CA PHE A 103 9.59 10.52 -16.24
C PHE A 103 9.75 10.67 -14.71
N SER A 104 9.49 9.61 -13.94
CA SER A 104 9.60 9.62 -12.47
C SER A 104 10.97 10.09 -11.96
N PRO A 105 12.13 9.72 -12.56
CA PRO A 105 13.43 10.22 -12.12
C PRO A 105 13.56 11.74 -12.24
N ILE A 106 13.05 12.33 -13.33
CA ILE A 106 13.07 13.79 -13.55
C ILE A 106 12.13 14.49 -12.57
N ALA A 107 10.94 13.91 -12.33
CA ALA A 107 9.98 14.43 -11.37
C ALA A 107 10.54 14.39 -9.94
N ALA A 108 11.14 13.27 -9.53
CA ALA A 108 11.78 13.11 -8.23
C ALA A 108 12.96 14.07 -8.06
N PHE A 109 13.83 14.20 -9.07
CA PHE A 109 14.93 15.16 -9.05
C PHE A 109 14.42 16.60 -8.88
N SER A 110 13.42 16.99 -9.66
CA SER A 110 12.80 18.32 -9.57
C SER A 110 12.18 18.56 -8.18
N ALA A 111 11.45 17.59 -7.64
CA ALA A 111 10.84 17.68 -6.31
C ALA A 111 11.91 17.83 -5.22
N MET A 112 12.98 17.02 -5.26
CA MET A 112 14.08 17.11 -4.30
C MET A 112 14.85 18.41 -4.42
N ALA A 113 15.07 18.92 -5.64
CA ALA A 113 15.75 20.19 -5.87
C ALA A 113 14.97 21.36 -5.26
N VAL A 114 13.64 21.42 -5.46
CA VAL A 114 12.77 22.43 -4.85
C VAL A 114 12.79 22.32 -3.33
N LEU A 115 12.74 21.10 -2.80
CA LEU A 115 12.71 20.85 -1.36
C LEU A 115 14.03 21.27 -0.68
N ILE A 116 15.19 21.03 -1.32
CA ILE A 116 16.50 21.53 -0.85
C ILE A 116 16.59 23.05 -1.01
N ALA A 117 16.06 23.63 -2.09
CA ALA A 117 16.12 25.06 -2.32
C ALA A 117 15.28 25.87 -1.31
N GLN A 118 14.11 25.36 -0.93
CA GLN A 118 13.20 26.02 0.01
C GLN A 118 13.55 25.73 1.48
N TYR A 119 13.88 24.48 1.80
CA TYR A 119 13.98 23.99 3.19
C TYR A 119 15.39 23.50 3.57
N GLY A 120 16.37 23.64 2.67
CA GLY A 120 17.77 23.28 2.93
C GLY A 120 18.03 21.77 2.94
N ILE A 121 19.30 21.38 3.11
CA ILE A 121 19.72 19.97 3.05
C ILE A 121 19.27 19.13 4.26
N GLY A 122 18.96 19.79 5.39
CA GLY A 122 18.49 19.11 6.61
C GLY A 122 17.16 18.37 6.41
N SER A 123 16.32 18.86 5.49
CA SER A 123 15.08 18.20 5.09
C SER A 123 15.32 16.81 4.47
N LEU A 124 16.43 16.63 3.75
CA LEU A 124 16.83 15.37 3.13
C LEU A 124 17.17 14.30 4.18
N ILE A 125 17.74 14.72 5.31
CA ILE A 125 18.03 13.84 6.45
C ILE A 125 16.72 13.31 7.05
N ASN A 126 15.71 14.18 7.20
CA ASN A 126 14.40 13.76 7.71
C ASN A 126 13.66 12.83 6.74
N LEU A 127 13.78 13.06 5.42
CA LEU A 127 13.25 12.12 4.42
C LEU A 127 13.97 10.77 4.46
N ALA A 128 15.30 10.77 4.58
CA ALA A 128 16.06 9.52 4.75
C ALA A 128 15.70 8.80 6.05
N TYR A 129 15.47 9.56 7.13
CA TYR A 129 15.02 9.03 8.41
C TYR A 129 13.62 8.43 8.31
N LEU A 130 12.68 9.09 7.61
CA LEU A 130 11.36 8.54 7.30
C LEU A 130 11.46 7.17 6.60
N LEU A 131 12.32 7.06 5.58
CA LEU A 131 12.55 5.79 4.87
C LEU A 131 13.11 4.70 5.80
N LEU A 132 14.01 5.07 6.71
CA LEU A 132 14.56 4.16 7.70
C LEU A 132 13.50 3.70 8.71
N VAL A 133 12.67 4.62 9.23
CA VAL A 133 11.56 4.30 10.13
C VAL A 133 10.55 3.38 9.43
N MET A 134 10.26 3.63 8.15
CA MET A 134 9.39 2.76 7.34
C MET A 134 9.98 1.35 7.20
N LEU A 135 11.28 1.23 6.90
CA LEU A 135 11.96 -0.07 6.81
C LEU A 135 11.87 -0.84 8.14
N ILE A 136 12.17 -0.18 9.26
CA ILE A 136 12.04 -0.78 10.60
C ILE A 136 10.60 -1.21 10.86
N SER A 137 9.63 -0.38 10.51
CA SER A 137 8.21 -0.68 10.72
C SER A 137 7.74 -1.88 9.91
N CYS A 138 8.22 -2.02 8.67
CA CYS A 138 7.98 -3.21 7.86
C CYS A 138 8.60 -4.46 8.50
N LEU A 139 9.82 -4.38 9.05
CA LEU A 139 10.45 -5.49 9.77
C LEU A 139 9.68 -5.86 11.04
N VAL A 140 9.24 -4.88 11.82
CA VAL A 140 8.39 -5.07 13.00
C VAL A 140 7.07 -5.72 12.62
N PHE A 141 6.46 -5.31 11.51
CA PHE A 141 5.24 -5.92 11.02
C PHE A 141 5.45 -7.39 10.60
N ILE A 142 6.50 -7.67 9.82
CA ILE A 142 6.82 -9.02 9.32
C ILE A 142 7.18 -9.97 10.47
N PHE A 143 8.07 -9.58 11.38
CA PHE A 143 8.55 -10.47 12.43
C PHE A 143 7.72 -10.42 13.71
N GLY A 144 7.00 -9.32 13.96
CA GLY A 144 6.08 -9.15 15.08
C GLY A 144 4.69 -9.67 14.77
N ILE A 145 3.91 -8.94 13.97
CA ILE A 145 2.50 -9.28 13.69
C ILE A 145 2.39 -10.56 12.87
N LEU A 146 3.04 -10.60 11.70
CA LEU A 146 2.98 -11.78 10.85
C LEU A 146 3.71 -12.97 11.50
N GLY A 147 4.78 -12.71 12.25
CA GLY A 147 5.44 -13.71 13.10
C GLY A 147 4.50 -14.35 14.13
N LEU A 148 3.69 -13.55 14.82
CA LEU A 148 2.68 -14.01 15.77
C LEU A 148 1.58 -14.83 15.08
N ILE A 149 1.09 -14.36 13.93
CA ILE A 149 0.09 -15.10 13.12
C ILE A 149 0.66 -16.46 12.66
N CYS A 150 1.91 -16.47 12.19
CA CYS A 150 2.60 -17.69 11.79
C CYS A 150 2.80 -18.65 12.97
N TYR A 151 3.10 -18.13 14.17
CA TYR A 151 3.20 -18.93 15.38
C TYR A 151 1.91 -19.68 15.69
N PHE A 152 0.75 -19.00 15.66
CA PHE A 152 -0.56 -19.64 15.82
C PHE A 152 -0.88 -20.64 14.70
N ALA A 153 -0.38 -20.40 13.49
CA ALA A 153 -0.49 -21.32 12.36
C ALA A 153 0.51 -22.50 12.42
N LYS A 154 1.36 -22.59 13.46
CA LYS A 154 2.45 -23.57 13.60
C LYS A 154 3.47 -23.52 12.45
N VAL A 155 3.67 -22.34 11.87
CA VAL A 155 4.66 -22.07 10.82
C VAL A 155 5.77 -21.19 11.40
N ASN A 156 7.03 -21.56 11.15
CA ASN A 156 8.16 -20.72 11.56
C ASN A 156 8.37 -19.58 10.53
N ILE A 157 8.21 -18.33 10.97
CA ILE A 157 8.31 -17.14 10.11
C ILE A 157 9.68 -17.04 9.41
N PHE A 158 10.78 -17.35 10.09
CA PHE A 158 12.12 -17.27 9.50
C PHE A 158 12.34 -18.33 8.42
N LYS A 159 11.85 -19.55 8.64
CA LYS A 159 11.88 -20.61 7.61
C LYS A 159 11.00 -20.23 6.42
N PHE A 160 9.83 -19.64 6.66
CA PHE A 160 8.94 -19.18 5.61
C PHE A 160 9.56 -18.04 4.79
N MET A 161 10.13 -17.02 5.45
CA MET A 161 10.85 -15.93 4.77
C MET A 161 12.03 -16.43 3.95
N ARG A 162 12.80 -17.40 4.47
CA ARG A 162 13.86 -18.07 3.70
C ARG A 162 13.29 -18.85 2.52
N PHE A 163 12.15 -19.49 2.69
CA PHE A 163 11.47 -20.21 1.62
C PHE A 163 11.06 -19.27 0.49
N ILE A 164 10.50 -18.09 0.76
CA ILE A 164 10.05 -17.12 -0.26
C ILE A 164 11.08 -16.02 -0.61
N SER A 165 12.33 -16.16 -0.18
CA SER A 165 13.34 -15.09 -0.27
C SER A 165 13.60 -14.62 -1.71
N ARG A 166 13.59 -15.54 -2.67
CA ARG A 166 13.76 -15.23 -4.09
C ARG A 166 12.66 -14.31 -4.59
N GLU A 167 11.41 -14.59 -4.24
CA GLU A 167 10.26 -13.78 -4.62
C GLU A 167 10.31 -12.40 -3.96
N VAL A 168 10.66 -12.34 -2.66
CA VAL A 168 10.85 -11.07 -1.95
C VAL A 168 11.95 -10.21 -2.59
N LEU A 169 13.09 -10.81 -2.95
CA LEU A 169 14.18 -10.11 -3.61
C LEU A 169 13.80 -9.62 -5.02
N ILE A 170 12.99 -10.39 -5.76
CA ILE A 170 12.46 -9.95 -7.06
C ILE A 170 11.59 -8.72 -6.86
N VAL A 171 10.62 -8.74 -5.94
CA VAL A 171 9.76 -7.58 -5.66
C VAL A 171 10.59 -6.37 -5.22
N PHE A 172 11.60 -6.57 -4.38
CA PHE A 172 12.49 -5.49 -3.96
C PHE A 172 13.26 -4.88 -5.13
N ALA A 173 13.76 -5.71 -6.06
CA ALA A 173 14.53 -5.26 -7.21
C ALA A 173 13.67 -4.62 -8.32
N THR A 174 12.43 -5.08 -8.49
CA THR A 174 11.52 -4.62 -9.55
C THR A 174 10.53 -3.56 -9.08
N SER A 175 10.42 -3.34 -7.77
CA SER A 175 9.38 -2.54 -7.13
C SER A 175 7.95 -2.93 -7.55
N SER A 176 7.74 -4.17 -8.02
CA SER A 176 6.47 -4.69 -8.53
C SER A 176 6.15 -6.04 -7.92
N SER A 177 5.04 -6.10 -7.20
CA SER A 177 4.54 -7.33 -6.58
C SER A 177 3.93 -8.30 -7.61
N GLU A 178 3.51 -7.83 -8.79
CA GLU A 178 3.04 -8.67 -9.90
C GLU A 178 4.13 -9.60 -10.42
N SER A 179 5.38 -9.09 -10.46
CA SER A 179 6.53 -9.82 -11.02
C SER A 179 6.85 -11.12 -10.24
N ALA A 180 6.45 -11.20 -8.97
CA ALA A 180 6.68 -12.35 -8.10
C ALA A 180 5.44 -13.23 -7.86
N LEU A 181 4.24 -12.77 -8.23
CA LEU A 181 2.98 -13.45 -7.93
C LEU A 181 2.90 -14.85 -8.56
N ALA A 182 3.10 -14.96 -9.88
CA ALA A 182 3.02 -16.24 -10.57
C ALA A 182 4.12 -17.25 -10.14
N PRO A 183 5.39 -16.84 -9.97
CA PRO A 183 6.42 -17.70 -9.36
C PRO A 183 6.02 -18.21 -7.96
N LEU A 184 5.50 -17.34 -7.10
CA LEU A 184 5.10 -17.71 -5.74
C LEU A 184 3.94 -18.72 -5.74
N MET A 185 2.92 -18.52 -6.59
CA MET A 185 1.81 -19.45 -6.73
C MET A 185 2.28 -20.86 -7.09
N ARG A 186 3.12 -20.98 -8.13
CA ARG A 186 3.69 -22.28 -8.54
C ARG A 186 4.50 -22.93 -7.43
N LYS A 187 5.23 -22.14 -6.65
CA LYS A 187 6.07 -22.60 -5.55
C LYS A 187 5.26 -23.13 -4.36
N LEU A 188 4.16 -22.46 -4.02
CA LEU A 188 3.24 -22.90 -2.98
C LEU A 188 2.46 -24.16 -3.38
N GLU A 189 2.03 -24.27 -4.64
CA GLU A 189 1.41 -25.51 -5.16
C GLU A 189 2.37 -26.71 -5.06
N LYS A 190 3.64 -26.52 -5.44
CA LYS A 190 4.68 -27.55 -5.29
C LYS A 190 4.98 -27.92 -3.82
N ALA A 191 4.73 -27.00 -2.90
CA ALA A 191 4.85 -27.24 -1.46
C ALA A 191 3.62 -27.98 -0.87
N GLY A 192 2.64 -28.36 -1.69
CA GLY A 192 1.49 -29.17 -1.29
C GLY A 192 0.21 -28.38 -1.01
N LEU A 193 0.18 -27.07 -1.24
CA LEU A 193 -1.06 -26.29 -1.13
C LEU A 193 -1.99 -26.57 -2.30
N SER A 194 -3.30 -26.64 -2.03
CA SER A 194 -4.30 -26.89 -3.08
C SER A 194 -4.36 -25.72 -4.08
N LYS A 195 -4.45 -26.05 -5.38
CA LYS A 195 -4.57 -25.07 -6.47
C LYS A 195 -5.72 -24.08 -6.26
N ALA A 196 -6.84 -24.56 -5.70
CA ALA A 196 -7.98 -23.71 -5.38
C ALA A 196 -7.65 -22.64 -4.30
N THR A 197 -6.86 -23.01 -3.29
CA THR A 197 -6.47 -22.05 -2.23
C THR A 197 -5.45 -21.06 -2.78
N VAL A 198 -4.44 -21.53 -3.50
CA VAL A 198 -3.40 -20.67 -4.09
C VAL A 198 -4.00 -19.72 -5.13
N GLY A 199 -4.82 -20.27 -6.04
CA GLY A 199 -5.48 -19.54 -7.13
C GLY A 199 -6.46 -18.47 -6.66
N LEU A 200 -7.02 -18.60 -5.45
CA LEU A 200 -7.93 -17.60 -4.89
C LEU A 200 -7.20 -16.64 -3.94
N VAL A 201 -6.44 -17.16 -2.97
CA VAL A 201 -5.93 -16.36 -1.84
C VAL A 201 -4.78 -15.43 -2.25
N LEU A 202 -3.87 -15.88 -3.11
CA LEU A 202 -2.74 -15.03 -3.51
C LEU A 202 -3.16 -13.86 -4.39
N PRO A 203 -3.96 -14.06 -5.47
CA PRO A 203 -4.42 -12.93 -6.29
C PRO A 203 -5.33 -11.96 -5.54
N THR A 204 -6.19 -12.48 -4.64
CA THR A 204 -7.03 -11.59 -3.81
C THR A 204 -6.20 -10.83 -2.77
N GLY A 205 -5.23 -11.48 -2.12
CA GLY A 205 -4.32 -10.81 -1.20
C GLY A 205 -3.46 -9.75 -1.89
N TYR A 206 -2.99 -10.03 -3.11
CA TYR A 206 -2.24 -9.07 -3.93
C TYR A 206 -2.97 -7.72 -4.07
N SER A 207 -4.29 -7.75 -4.34
CA SER A 207 -5.06 -6.53 -4.55
C SER A 207 -5.64 -5.93 -3.27
N PHE A 208 -6.00 -6.76 -2.28
CA PHE A 208 -6.76 -6.31 -1.09
C PHE A 208 -5.95 -6.27 0.21
N ASN A 209 -4.71 -6.75 0.22
CA ASN A 209 -3.85 -6.81 1.41
C ASN A 209 -2.53 -6.05 1.19
N LEU A 210 -2.64 -4.73 1.04
CA LEU A 210 -1.53 -3.82 0.73
C LEU A 210 -0.86 -3.29 2.02
N ASP A 211 -0.38 -4.19 2.87
CA ASP A 211 0.07 -3.84 4.23
C ASP A 211 1.25 -2.85 4.26
N CYS A 212 2.26 -3.03 3.40
CA CYS A 212 3.38 -2.09 3.32
C CYS A 212 2.93 -0.70 2.85
N THR A 213 2.00 -0.65 1.89
CA THR A 213 1.41 0.62 1.43
C THR A 213 0.65 1.28 2.56
N ASN A 214 -0.08 0.52 3.38
CA ASN A 214 -0.79 1.04 4.54
C ASN A 214 0.16 1.61 5.60
N ILE A 215 1.25 0.90 5.94
CA ILE A 215 2.30 1.42 6.83
C ILE A 215 2.85 2.74 6.27
N TYR A 216 3.17 2.78 4.98
CA TYR A 216 3.68 3.98 4.30
C TYR A 216 2.69 5.14 4.33
N LEU A 217 1.41 4.91 4.01
CA LEU A 217 0.38 5.95 3.97
C LEU A 217 0.13 6.55 5.35
N ALA A 218 -0.04 5.70 6.37
CA ALA A 218 -0.20 6.13 7.75
C ALA A 218 1.01 6.95 8.21
N MET A 219 2.22 6.43 7.98
CA MET A 219 3.45 7.09 8.41
C MET A 219 3.70 8.41 7.68
N SER A 220 3.44 8.48 6.38
CA SER A 220 3.60 9.69 5.57
C SER A 220 2.65 10.80 6.03
N LEU A 221 1.44 10.43 6.45
CA LEU A 221 0.47 11.39 6.96
C LEU A 221 0.91 11.99 8.30
N ILE A 222 1.35 11.15 9.24
CA ILE A 222 1.90 11.62 10.52
C ILE A 222 3.19 12.44 10.29
N PHE A 223 4.07 11.98 9.41
CA PHE A 223 5.28 12.71 9.03
C PHE A 223 4.95 14.11 8.50
N LEU A 224 3.97 14.23 7.61
CA LEU A 224 3.56 15.52 7.05
C LEU A 224 3.00 16.43 8.14
N ALA A 225 2.15 15.89 9.02
CA ALA A 225 1.63 16.65 10.15
C ALA A 225 2.74 17.14 11.08
N GLN A 226 3.72 16.29 11.42
CA GLN A 226 4.90 16.66 12.19
C GLN A 226 5.74 17.73 11.48
N ALA A 227 5.93 17.59 10.17
CA ALA A 227 6.76 18.50 9.37
C ALA A 227 6.19 19.92 9.31
N PHE A 228 4.85 20.05 9.26
CA PHE A 228 4.13 21.33 9.27
C PHE A 228 3.69 21.79 10.67
N ASN A 229 4.14 21.11 11.74
CA ASN A 229 3.73 21.39 13.13
C ASN A 229 2.21 21.35 13.37
N VAL A 230 1.50 20.50 12.62
CA VAL A 230 0.09 20.23 12.84
C VAL A 230 -0.04 19.19 13.94
N ASN A 231 -0.59 19.60 15.08
CA ASN A 231 -0.85 18.69 16.19
C ASN A 231 -2.04 17.78 15.85
N LEU A 232 -1.75 16.50 15.63
CA LEU A 232 -2.77 15.48 15.51
C LEU A 232 -3.19 15.01 16.91
N SER A 233 -4.51 15.00 17.15
CA SER A 233 -5.07 14.39 18.34
C SER A 233 -5.27 12.89 18.08
N LEU A 234 -5.41 12.11 19.16
CA LEU A 234 -5.80 10.69 19.07
C LEU A 234 -7.09 10.50 18.25
N ALA A 235 -8.04 11.44 18.30
CA ALA A 235 -9.26 11.37 17.51
C ALA A 235 -8.98 11.48 15.99
N HIS A 236 -8.01 12.31 15.60
CA HIS A 236 -7.56 12.40 14.21
C HIS A 236 -6.88 11.11 13.76
N GLU A 237 -6.00 10.53 14.59
CA GLU A 237 -5.33 9.25 14.30
C GLU A 237 -6.29 8.07 14.17
N ILE A 238 -7.33 8.01 15.01
CA ILE A 238 -8.39 7.00 14.88
C ILE A 238 -9.18 7.23 13.59
N SER A 239 -9.46 8.49 13.23
CA SER A 239 -10.14 8.81 11.98
C SER A 239 -9.32 8.35 10.76
N ILE A 240 -8.00 8.49 10.81
CA ILE A 240 -7.07 8.00 9.79
C ILE A 240 -7.18 6.47 9.63
N LEU A 241 -7.22 5.74 10.75
CA LEU A 241 -7.41 4.28 10.78
C LEU A 241 -8.75 3.80 10.19
N ILE A 242 -9.79 4.63 10.29
CA ILE A 242 -11.13 4.30 9.79
C ILE A 242 -11.25 4.60 8.29
N VAL A 243 -10.63 5.69 7.83
CA VAL A 243 -10.73 6.16 6.44
C VAL A 243 -9.81 5.37 5.50
N LEU A 244 -8.62 4.96 5.96
CA LEU A 244 -7.65 4.15 5.20
C LEU A 244 -7.95 2.63 5.29
#